data_AF-K9GJF2-F1
#
_entry.id   AF-K9GJF2-F1
#
_cell.length_a   1.000
_cell.length_b   1.000
_cell.length_c   1.000
_cell.angle_alpha   90.00
_cell.angle_beta   90.00
_cell.angle_gamma   90.00
#
_symmetry.space_group_name_H-M   'P 1'
#
loop_
_entity.id
_entity.type
_entity.pdbx_description
1 polymer ?
#
loop_
_entity_poly.entity_id
_entity_poly.type
_entity_poly.pdbx_seq_one_letter_code
_entity_poly.pdbx_strand_id
1 'polypeptide(L)'
;MDPTGWFSHYKNCVQHFVDISQHTSQVQSIAAFINIRLPCQRPSESSAPMSESRPSSFVSLRPYIRRLIVTAQDSPTVIQGFFGGDWEAGVGCIYKQERVNYLFTAKSSGWVSTKAAYDISPDEETPFLRPLRDPSEDEIRVAEARWSEWLAMEDWMVGARSPW
;
A
#
# COMPACT_ATOMS: atom_id res chain seq x y z
N MET A 1 -11.49 0.11 15.33
CA MET A 1 -12.15 0.19 14.01
C MET A 1 -13.32 -0.76 14.03
N ASP A 2 -14.53 -0.31 13.69
CA ASP A 2 -15.64 -1.23 13.42
C ASP A 2 -15.38 -1.90 12.06
N PRO A 3 -15.15 -3.23 12.02
CA PRO A 3 -14.77 -3.92 10.79
C PRO A 3 -15.84 -3.84 9.69
N THR A 4 -17.12 -3.80 10.08
CA THR A 4 -18.23 -3.85 9.12
C THR A 4 -18.49 -2.50 8.45
N GLY A 5 -18.50 -1.41 9.23
CA GLY A 5 -18.58 -0.05 8.70
C GLY A 5 -17.39 0.31 7.80
N TRP A 6 -16.16 -0.03 8.22
CA TRP A 6 -14.95 0.23 7.44
C TRP A 6 -14.95 -0.50 6.08
N PHE A 7 -15.34 -1.78 6.08
CA PHE A 7 -15.29 -2.60 4.86
C PHE A 7 -16.21 -2.08 3.75
N SER A 8 -17.33 -1.43 4.09
CA SER A 8 -18.20 -0.79 3.10
C SER A 8 -17.46 0.31 2.32
N HIS A 9 -16.75 1.20 3.02
CA HIS A 9 -15.94 2.24 2.38
C HIS A 9 -14.76 1.67 1.59
N TYR A 10 -14.11 0.62 2.11
CA TYR A 10 -13.06 -0.08 1.37
C TYR A 10 -13.58 -0.66 0.05
N LYS A 11 -14.77 -1.28 0.04
CA LYS A 11 -15.40 -1.77 -1.20
C LYS A 11 -15.69 -0.65 -2.20
N ASN A 12 -16.17 0.50 -1.73
CA ASN A 12 -16.38 1.66 -2.61
C ASN A 12 -15.07 2.12 -3.25
N CYS A 13 -13.96 2.12 -2.50
CA CYS A 13 -12.64 2.43 -3.03
C CYS A 13 -12.19 1.42 -4.11
N VAL A 14 -12.43 0.12 -3.87
CA VAL A 14 -12.12 -0.94 -4.85
C VAL A 14 -12.93 -0.75 -6.13
N GLN A 15 -14.24 -0.53 -6.01
CA GLN A 15 -15.13 -0.34 -7.15
C GLN A 15 -14.73 0.90 -7.95
N HIS A 16 -14.47 2.02 -7.27
CA HIS A 16 -14.01 3.24 -7.93
C HIS A 16 -12.68 3.03 -8.66
N PHE A 17 -11.73 2.33 -8.02
CA PHE A 17 -10.43 2.07 -8.62
C PHE A 17 -10.56 1.26 -9.91
N VAL A 18 -11.35 0.18 -9.87
CA VAL A 18 -11.55 -0.76 -10.98
C VAL A 18 -12.46 -0.19 -12.07
N ASP A 19 -13.58 0.43 -11.75
CA ASP A 19 -14.53 0.82 -12.80
C ASP A 19 -14.17 2.16 -13.46
N ILE A 20 -13.49 3.04 -12.71
CA ILE A 20 -13.33 4.44 -13.09
C ILE A 20 -11.86 4.79 -13.19
N SER A 21 -11.15 4.81 -12.06
CA SER A 21 -9.88 5.53 -12.00
C SER A 21 -8.78 4.88 -12.84
N GLN A 22 -8.72 3.55 -12.94
CA GLN A 22 -7.71 2.85 -13.75
C GLN A 22 -7.79 3.16 -15.26
N HIS A 23 -8.91 3.75 -15.69
CA HIS A 23 -9.11 4.17 -17.09
C HIS A 23 -8.79 5.66 -17.32
N THR A 24 -8.46 6.41 -16.27
CA THR A 24 -8.10 7.82 -16.38
C THR A 24 -6.64 8.01 -16.78
N SER A 25 -6.36 9.04 -17.58
CA SER A 25 -4.99 9.36 -18.03
C SER A 25 -4.05 9.65 -16.85
N GLN A 26 -4.55 10.29 -15.79
CA GLN A 26 -3.77 10.58 -14.59
C GLN A 26 -3.27 9.29 -13.93
N VAL A 27 -4.17 8.36 -13.61
CA VAL A 27 -3.81 7.07 -12.96
C VAL A 27 -2.91 6.23 -13.86
N GLN A 28 -3.22 6.14 -15.16
CA GLN A 28 -2.39 5.40 -16.13
C GLN A 28 -0.97 5.96 -16.23
N SER A 29 -0.83 7.29 -16.29
CA SER A 29 0.48 7.93 -16.37
C SER A 29 1.31 7.69 -15.11
N ILE A 30 0.69 7.80 -13.92
CA ILE A 30 1.36 7.54 -12.64
C ILE A 30 1.74 6.07 -12.53
N ALA A 31 0.83 5.15 -12.84
CA ALA A 31 1.07 3.71 -12.77
C ALA A 31 2.23 3.26 -13.67
N ALA A 32 2.27 3.77 -14.91
CA ALA A 32 3.38 3.53 -15.82
C ALA A 32 4.69 4.11 -15.28
N PHE A 33 4.68 5.33 -14.75
CA PHE A 33 5.86 6.00 -14.21
C PHE A 33 6.46 5.27 -12.99
N ILE A 34 5.62 4.69 -12.12
CA ILE A 34 6.04 3.99 -10.90
C ILE A 34 6.14 2.46 -11.09
N ASN A 35 6.08 1.99 -12.33
CA ASN A 35 6.19 0.57 -12.72
C ASN A 35 5.21 -0.37 -11.98
N ILE A 36 3.92 -0.06 -12.00
CA ILE A 36 2.87 -0.92 -11.44
C ILE A 36 1.75 -1.15 -12.45
N ARG A 37 1.31 -2.39 -12.60
CA ARG A 37 0.21 -2.78 -13.48
C ARG A 37 -1.12 -2.47 -12.82
N LEU A 38 -1.97 -1.76 -13.54
CA LEU A 38 -3.37 -1.58 -13.20
C LEU A 38 -4.14 -2.90 -13.33
N PRO A 39 -5.28 -3.06 -12.65
CA PRO A 39 -6.06 -4.29 -12.70
C PRO A 39 -6.38 -4.76 -14.13
N CYS A 40 -6.73 -3.85 -15.03
CA CYS A 40 -7.03 -4.13 -16.44
C CYS A 40 -5.83 -4.56 -17.28
N GLN A 41 -4.60 -4.31 -16.81
CA GLN A 41 -3.34 -4.69 -17.47
C GLN A 41 -2.84 -6.05 -17.00
N ARG A 42 -3.43 -6.60 -15.94
CA ARG A 42 -3.03 -7.91 -15.43
C ARG A 42 -3.52 -8.99 -16.40
N PRO A 43 -2.68 -9.99 -16.72
CA PRO A 43 -3.12 -11.13 -17.49
C PRO A 43 -4.34 -11.72 -16.81
N SER A 44 -5.49 -11.74 -17.51
CA SER A 44 -6.60 -12.56 -17.05
C SER A 44 -6.10 -14.00 -17.06
N GLU A 45 -6.29 -14.75 -15.98
CA GLU A 45 -6.03 -16.21 -15.92
C GLU A 45 -6.91 -17.03 -16.91
N SER A 46 -7.52 -16.36 -17.89
CA SER A 46 -8.41 -16.90 -18.91
C SER A 46 -7.65 -17.33 -20.16
N SER A 47 -6.80 -18.35 -20.01
CA SER A 47 -6.47 -19.25 -21.13
C SER A 47 -7.38 -20.49 -21.15
N ALA A 48 -8.35 -20.58 -20.25
CA ALA A 48 -9.35 -21.66 -20.20
C ALA A 48 -10.67 -21.21 -20.84
N PRO A 49 -11.36 -22.10 -21.58
CA PRO A 49 -12.58 -21.76 -22.32
C PRO A 49 -13.72 -21.38 -21.38
N MET A 50 -14.61 -20.53 -21.88
CA MET A 50 -15.81 -19.99 -21.23
C MET A 50 -16.57 -21.03 -20.40
N SER A 51 -16.51 -20.87 -19.08
CA SER A 51 -17.57 -21.31 -18.17
C SER A 51 -18.10 -20.08 -17.45
N GLU A 52 -19.41 -19.90 -17.55
CA GLU A 52 -20.18 -18.83 -16.92
C GLU A 52 -19.95 -18.84 -15.40
N SER A 53 -19.90 -17.64 -14.80
CA SER A 53 -19.45 -17.32 -13.43
C SER A 53 -17.93 -17.26 -13.20
N ARG A 54 -17.27 -16.26 -13.82
CA ARG A 54 -15.96 -15.80 -13.34
C ARG A 54 -16.14 -15.30 -11.90
N PRO A 55 -15.45 -15.87 -10.88
CA PRO A 55 -15.34 -15.17 -9.61
C PRO A 55 -14.66 -13.84 -9.90
N SER A 56 -15.24 -12.73 -9.42
CA SER A 56 -14.59 -11.42 -9.52
C SER A 56 -13.19 -11.55 -8.93
N SER A 57 -12.16 -11.41 -9.76
CA SER A 57 -10.78 -11.44 -9.29
C SER A 57 -10.63 -10.37 -8.21
N PHE A 58 -10.35 -10.78 -6.98
CA PHE A 58 -10.25 -9.86 -5.85
C PHE A 58 -9.08 -8.89 -6.11
N VAL A 59 -9.39 -7.60 -6.24
CA VAL A 59 -8.37 -6.56 -6.42
C VAL A 59 -7.94 -6.03 -5.06
N SER A 60 -6.73 -6.38 -4.64
CA SER A 60 -6.11 -5.80 -3.45
C SER A 60 -5.58 -4.39 -3.78
N LEU A 61 -5.97 -3.39 -2.98
CA LEU A 61 -5.48 -2.01 -3.13
C LEU A 61 -4.10 -1.79 -2.49
N ARG A 62 -3.65 -2.70 -1.60
CA ARG A 62 -2.39 -2.56 -0.86
C ARG A 62 -1.17 -2.35 -1.76
N PRO A 63 -0.95 -3.12 -2.84
CA PRO A 63 0.23 -2.94 -3.69
C PRO A 63 0.32 -1.52 -4.28
N TYR A 64 -0.82 -0.94 -4.67
CA TYR A 64 -0.88 0.42 -5.21
C TYR A 64 -0.57 1.46 -4.15
N ILE A 65 -1.17 1.35 -2.95
CA ILE A 65 -0.88 2.24 -1.82
C ILE A 65 0.61 2.19 -1.47
N ARG A 66 1.18 0.97 -1.36
CA ARG A 66 2.61 0.76 -1.10
C ARG A 66 3.48 1.44 -2.15
N ARG A 67 3.20 1.22 -3.43
CA ARG A 67 4.01 1.79 -4.52
C ARG A 67 3.91 3.31 -4.59
N LEU A 68 2.72 3.89 -4.41
CA LEU A 68 2.53 5.34 -4.34
C LEU A 68 3.34 5.94 -3.20
N ILE A 69 3.30 5.35 -2.00
CA ILE A 69 4.02 5.84 -0.82
C ILE A 69 5.54 5.84 -1.05
N VAL A 70 6.11 4.70 -1.45
CA VAL A 70 7.58 4.59 -1.54
C VAL A 70 8.20 5.36 -2.70
N THR A 71 7.38 5.74 -3.68
CA THR A 71 7.77 6.62 -4.80
C THR A 71 7.38 8.08 -4.56
N ALA A 72 6.84 8.41 -3.37
CA ALA A 72 6.34 9.72 -2.96
C ALA A 72 5.24 10.31 -3.88
N GLN A 73 4.39 9.45 -4.44
CA GLN A 73 3.21 9.81 -5.23
C GLN A 73 1.91 9.71 -4.42
N ASP A 74 1.98 9.92 -3.11
CA ASP A 74 0.93 9.58 -2.17
C ASP A 74 0.22 10.80 -1.55
N SER A 75 0.28 11.96 -2.23
CA SER A 75 -0.47 13.14 -1.81
C SER A 75 -1.99 12.85 -1.72
N PRO A 76 -2.74 13.53 -0.82
CA PRO A 76 -4.19 13.31 -0.69
C PRO A 76 -4.95 13.39 -2.02
N THR A 77 -4.56 14.32 -2.91
CA THR A 77 -5.15 14.46 -4.25
C THR A 77 -4.91 13.23 -5.13
N VAL A 78 -3.71 12.65 -5.10
CA VAL A 78 -3.41 11.43 -5.87
C VAL A 78 -4.12 10.22 -5.28
N ILE A 79 -4.13 10.08 -3.96
CA ILE A 79 -4.83 8.97 -3.28
C ILE A 79 -6.34 9.04 -3.57
N GLN A 80 -6.95 10.22 -3.50
CA GLN A 80 -8.34 10.43 -3.91
C GLN A 80 -8.54 10.14 -5.41
N GLY A 81 -7.59 10.52 -6.27
CA GLY A 81 -7.66 10.24 -7.70
C GLY A 81 -7.65 8.73 -8.03
N PHE A 82 -6.94 7.93 -7.23
CA PHE A 82 -6.93 6.46 -7.35
C PHE A 82 -8.16 5.81 -6.71
N PHE A 83 -8.59 6.24 -5.52
CA PHE A 83 -9.53 5.47 -4.70
C PHE A 83 -10.88 6.16 -4.47
N GLY A 84 -11.10 7.33 -5.06
CA GLY A 84 -12.37 8.07 -4.99
C GLY A 84 -12.55 8.86 -3.69
N GLY A 85 -13.74 9.44 -3.52
CA GLY A 85 -14.05 10.31 -2.38
C GLY A 85 -14.07 9.62 -1.01
N ASP A 86 -14.33 8.31 -0.98
CA ASP A 86 -14.40 7.53 0.26
C ASP A 86 -13.02 7.08 0.77
N TRP A 87 -11.93 7.49 0.12
CA TRP A 87 -10.60 6.96 0.39
C TRP A 87 -10.17 7.11 1.86
N GLU A 88 -10.52 8.21 2.53
CA GLU A 88 -10.13 8.45 3.92
C GLU A 88 -10.73 7.40 4.87
N ALA A 89 -12.02 7.09 4.70
CA ALA A 89 -12.71 6.09 5.50
C ALA A 89 -12.39 4.66 5.04
N GLY A 90 -12.10 4.46 3.75
CA GLY A 90 -11.81 3.15 3.17
C GLY A 90 -10.33 2.75 3.28
N VAL A 91 -9.45 3.40 2.54
CA VAL A 91 -8.02 3.05 2.50
C VAL A 91 -7.15 3.89 3.44
N GLY A 92 -7.69 4.92 4.08
CA GLY A 92 -6.92 5.87 4.90
C GLY A 92 -6.15 5.22 6.06
N CYS A 93 -6.69 4.18 6.68
CA CYS A 93 -5.97 3.42 7.72
C CYS A 93 -4.78 2.63 7.16
N ILE A 94 -4.94 2.04 5.96
CA ILE A 94 -3.88 1.31 5.25
C ILE A 94 -2.79 2.29 4.83
N TYR A 95 -3.18 3.43 4.25
CA TYR A 95 -2.28 4.51 3.84
C TYR A 95 -1.42 5.02 5.01
N LYS A 96 -2.04 5.40 6.14
CA LYS A 96 -1.32 5.89 7.33
C LYS A 96 -0.38 4.83 7.91
N GLN A 97 -0.85 3.58 8.00
CA GLN A 97 -0.02 2.49 8.51
C GLN A 97 1.19 2.22 7.61
N GLU A 98 1.00 2.27 6.29
CA GLU A 98 2.07 1.97 5.36
C GLU A 98 3.14 3.07 5.32
N ARG A 99 2.78 4.35 5.50
CA ARG A 99 3.75 5.43 5.65
C ARG A 99 4.65 5.23 6.87
N VAL A 100 4.07 4.83 8.00
CA VAL A 100 4.84 4.46 9.20
C VAL A 100 5.75 3.24 8.94
N ASN A 101 5.23 2.21 8.27
CA ASN A 101 6.02 1.04 7.91
C ASN A 101 7.20 1.39 7.00
N TYR A 102 7.00 2.31 6.06
CA TYR A 102 8.05 2.72 5.14
C TYR A 102 9.19 3.48 5.85
N LEU A 103 8.85 4.40 6.77
CA LEU A 103 9.85 5.05 7.64
C LEU A 103 10.66 4.01 8.42
N PHE A 104 9.96 3.02 8.97
CA PHE A 104 10.57 1.93 9.72
C PHE A 104 11.56 1.15 8.85
N THR A 105 11.15 0.66 7.68
CA THR A 105 11.99 -0.17 6.82
C THR A 105 13.23 0.60 6.33
N ALA A 106 13.05 1.87 5.95
CA ALA A 106 14.14 2.73 5.51
C ALA A 106 15.18 2.98 6.62
N LYS A 107 14.72 3.15 7.88
CA LYS A 107 15.59 3.40 9.04
C LYS A 107 16.36 2.17 9.49
N SER A 108 15.73 0.98 9.46
CA SER A 108 16.29 -0.24 10.06
C SER A 108 17.21 -1.03 9.13
N SER A 109 16.82 -1.21 7.86
CA SER A 109 17.46 -2.20 6.97
C SER A 109 18.26 -1.57 5.82
N GLY A 110 18.27 -0.24 5.74
CA GLY A 110 18.87 0.52 4.65
C GLY A 110 18.08 0.45 3.33
N TRP A 111 18.46 1.29 2.36
CA TRP A 111 17.69 1.51 1.14
C TRP A 111 17.58 0.30 0.21
N VAL A 112 18.61 -0.54 0.12
CA VAL A 112 18.61 -1.72 -0.76
C VAL A 112 17.58 -2.75 -0.28
N SER A 113 17.64 -3.14 0.99
CA SER A 113 16.68 -4.05 1.62
C SER A 113 15.27 -3.47 1.60
N THR A 114 15.15 -2.15 1.77
CA THR A 114 13.86 -1.45 1.66
C THR A 114 13.29 -1.62 0.25
N LYS A 115 14.05 -1.37 -0.82
CA LYS A 115 13.54 -1.52 -2.19
C LYS A 115 13.04 -2.94 -2.43
N ALA A 116 13.82 -3.95 -2.03
CA ALA A 116 13.45 -5.35 -2.16
C ALA A 116 12.12 -5.69 -1.44
N ALA A 117 11.87 -5.10 -0.26
CA ALA A 117 10.62 -5.31 0.49
C ALA A 117 9.36 -4.72 -0.20
N TYR A 118 9.55 -3.86 -1.20
CA TYR A 118 8.50 -3.18 -1.96
C TYR A 118 8.42 -3.60 -3.45
N ASP A 119 9.36 -4.42 -3.92
CA ASP A 119 9.27 -5.05 -5.24
C ASP A 119 8.10 -6.05 -5.27
N ILE A 120 7.39 -6.11 -6.39
CA ILE A 120 6.30 -7.05 -6.63
C ILE A 120 6.81 -8.06 -7.66
N SER A 121 7.09 -9.28 -7.21
CA SER A 121 7.60 -10.36 -8.06
C SER A 121 6.55 -10.82 -9.08
N PRO A 122 6.95 -11.21 -10.30
CA PRO A 122 8.33 -11.28 -10.79
C PRO A 122 8.86 -10.03 -11.53
N ASP A 123 7.99 -9.12 -11.96
CA ASP A 123 8.34 -8.11 -12.97
C ASP A 123 7.96 -6.66 -12.63
N GLU A 124 7.29 -6.44 -11.50
CA GLU A 124 6.88 -5.11 -11.04
C GLU A 124 7.85 -4.62 -9.96
N GLU A 125 9.12 -4.39 -10.34
CA GLU A 125 10.11 -3.77 -9.45
C GLU A 125 9.78 -2.30 -9.16
N THR A 126 10.03 -1.87 -7.92
CA THR A 126 9.98 -0.47 -7.51
C THR A 126 11.10 0.30 -8.22
N PRO A 127 10.80 1.27 -9.11
CA PRO A 127 11.81 1.85 -9.98
C PRO A 127 12.80 2.75 -9.22
N PHE A 128 12.35 3.38 -8.14
CA PHE A 128 13.16 4.19 -7.23
C PHE A 128 12.44 4.35 -5.89
N LEU A 129 13.19 4.72 -4.86
CA LEU A 129 12.66 5.12 -3.56
C LEU A 129 12.77 6.62 -3.38
N ARG A 130 11.84 7.22 -2.65
CA ARG A 130 11.90 8.63 -2.23
C ARG A 130 11.59 8.76 -0.76
N PRO A 131 12.27 9.66 -0.02
CA PRO A 131 11.82 10.05 1.31
C PRO A 131 10.34 10.46 1.28
N LEU A 132 9.62 10.16 2.36
CA LEU A 132 8.23 10.60 2.49
C LEU A 132 8.13 12.10 2.33
N ARG A 133 7.12 12.53 1.57
CA ARG A 133 6.78 13.95 1.44
C ARG A 133 6.12 14.44 2.73
N ASP A 134 6.68 15.52 3.25
CA ASP A 134 6.18 16.33 4.36
C ASP A 134 5.53 15.50 5.48
N PRO A 135 6.24 14.50 6.06
CA PRO A 135 5.70 13.77 7.19
C PRO A 135 5.46 14.75 8.35
N SER A 136 4.27 14.69 8.95
CA SER A 136 3.99 15.55 10.10
C SER A 136 4.85 15.14 11.30
N GLU A 137 5.14 16.08 12.20
CA GLU A 137 5.85 15.75 13.45
C GLU A 137 5.13 14.66 14.24
N ASP A 138 3.80 14.65 14.22
CA ASP A 138 2.96 13.63 14.84
C ASP A 138 3.21 12.25 14.21
N GLU A 139 3.30 12.19 12.88
CA GLU A 139 3.56 10.95 12.16
C GLU A 139 4.96 10.41 12.48
N ILE A 140 5.96 11.28 12.54
CA ILE A 140 7.32 10.93 12.95
C ILE A 140 7.31 10.39 14.38
N ARG A 141 6.69 11.13 15.33
CA ARG A 141 6.60 10.71 16.74
C ARG A 141 5.90 9.37 16.92
N VAL A 142 4.79 9.15 16.22
CA VAL A 142 4.05 7.88 16.25
C VAL A 142 4.90 6.74 15.68
N ALA A 143 5.62 6.99 14.57
CA ALA A 143 6.54 6.00 14.01
C ALA A 143 7.68 5.64 14.98
N GLU A 144 8.26 6.63 15.67
CA GLU A 144 9.32 6.42 16.66
C GLU A 144 8.84 5.74 17.94
N ALA A 145 7.63 6.06 18.42
CA ALA A 145 7.03 5.40 19.57
C ALA A 145 6.76 3.92 19.26
N ARG A 146 6.12 3.64 18.11
CA ARG A 146 5.89 2.27 17.64
C ARG A 146 7.19 1.50 17.39
N TRP A 147 8.22 2.17 16.88
CA TRP A 147 9.57 1.60 16.78
C TRP A 147 10.11 1.18 18.14
N SER A 148 9.99 2.04 19.15
CA SER A 148 10.46 1.75 20.50
C SER A 148 9.71 0.57 21.13
N GLU A 149 8.40 0.48 20.92
CA GLU A 149 7.58 -0.67 21.36
C GLU A 149 8.00 -1.97 20.66
N TRP A 150 8.24 -1.94 19.36
CA TRP A 150 8.60 -3.13 18.58
C TRP A 150 10.01 -3.64 18.92
N LEU A 151 10.98 -2.74 19.09
CA LEU A 151 12.30 -3.11 19.63
C LEU A 151 12.20 -3.65 21.05
N ALA A 152 11.32 -3.11 21.88
CA ALA A 152 11.10 -3.65 23.22
C ALA A 152 10.48 -5.06 23.18
N MET A 153 9.69 -5.40 22.14
CA MET A 153 9.23 -6.77 21.91
C MET A 153 10.37 -7.69 21.47
N GLU A 154 11.29 -7.21 20.64
CA GLU A 154 12.51 -7.96 20.28
C GLU A 154 13.39 -8.21 21.50
N ASP A 155 13.60 -7.18 22.33
CA ASP A 155 14.32 -7.30 23.61
C ASP A 155 13.60 -8.24 24.59
N TRP A 156 12.26 -8.26 24.58
CA TRP A 156 11.48 -9.23 25.35
C TRP A 156 11.69 -10.69 24.88
N MET A 157 11.91 -10.91 23.59
CA MET A 157 12.26 -12.24 23.05
C MET A 157 13.68 -12.69 23.39
N VAL A 158 14.58 -11.77 23.79
CA VAL A 158 16.00 -12.05 24.06
C VAL A 158 16.34 -11.94 25.56
N GLY A 159 15.52 -11.26 26.37
CA GLY A 159 15.77 -10.98 27.78
C GLY A 159 15.26 -12.02 28.78
N ALA A 160 15.57 -11.82 30.07
CA ALA A 160 15.25 -12.72 31.21
C ALA A 160 13.75 -12.95 31.50
N ARG A 161 12.86 -12.46 30.63
CA ARG A 161 11.40 -12.67 30.66
C ARG A 161 10.89 -13.45 29.44
N SER A 162 11.78 -14.14 28.73
CA SER A 162 11.42 -15.18 27.77
C SER A 162 10.47 -16.20 28.45
N PRO A 163 9.39 -16.64 27.77
CA PRO A 163 8.54 -17.72 28.28
C PRO A 163 9.20 -19.11 28.21
N TRP A 164 10.46 -19.17 27.78
CA TRP A 164 11.32 -20.36 27.75
C TRP A 164 12.57 -20.12 28.60
#